data_AF-A0A1Q7QXE8-F1
#
_entry.id   AF-A0A1Q7QXE8-F1
#
_cell.length_a   1.000
_cell.length_b   1.000
_cell.length_c   1.000
_cell.angle_alpha   90.00
_cell.angle_beta   90.00
_cell.angle_gamma   90.00
#
_symmetry.space_group_name_H-M   'P 1'
#
loop_
_entity.id
_entity.type
_entity.pdbx_description
1 polymer ?
#
loop_
_entity_poly.entity_id
_entity_poly.type
_entity_poly.pdbx_seq_one_letter_code
_entity_poly.pdbx_strand_id
1 'polypeptide(L)'
;MDHQLKWKDGVSKEYGVHGSAVGVDFDICIADGICITVCPVNVFDRMELPGEQEKMDKGVTNDSGKAPLATWKADPAREKDCIFCRACEIQCPVQAIKITEP
;
A
#
# COMPACT_ATOMS: atom_id res chain seq x y z
N MET A 1 24.63 -1.37 2.87
CA MET A 1 23.95 -1.31 1.56
C MET A 1 22.61 -0.68 1.85
N ASP A 2 22.53 0.63 1.65
CA ASP A 2 21.39 1.45 2.06
C ASP A 2 20.19 1.17 1.15
N HIS A 3 19.16 0.54 1.71
CA HIS A 3 17.87 0.36 1.06
C HIS A 3 17.14 1.70 1.03
N GLN A 4 17.38 2.49 -0.03
CA GLN A 4 16.65 3.72 -0.28
C GLN A 4 15.21 3.39 -0.72
N LEU A 5 14.25 3.58 0.19
CA LEU A 5 12.84 3.72 -0.12
C LEU A 5 12.68 4.88 -1.11
N LYS A 6 12.42 4.56 -2.39
CA LYS A 6 12.14 5.55 -3.44
C LYS A 6 10.68 5.93 -3.39
N TRP A 7 10.42 7.05 -2.73
CA TRP A 7 9.13 7.70 -2.62
C TRP A 7 8.76 8.46 -3.89
N LYS A 8 7.51 8.34 -4.34
CA LYS A 8 6.96 9.12 -5.45
C LYS A 8 6.11 10.28 -4.89
N ASP A 9 6.59 11.50 -5.08
CA ASP A 9 5.88 12.79 -4.97
C ASP A 9 5.04 13.11 -3.71
N GLY A 10 5.27 12.42 -2.60
CA GLY A 10 4.73 12.78 -1.29
C GLY A 10 5.63 12.24 -0.19
N VAL A 11 6.14 13.12 0.67
CA VAL A 11 6.86 12.67 1.87
C VAL A 11 5.84 12.01 2.76
N SER A 12 5.98 10.70 3.02
CA SER A 12 5.22 9.99 4.05
C SER A 12 5.31 10.76 5.37
N LYS A 13 4.16 11.00 6.01
CA LYS A 13 4.03 11.89 7.18
C LYS A 13 3.49 11.16 8.39
N GLU A 14 2.19 10.88 8.40
CA GLU A 14 1.45 10.61 9.63
C GLU A 14 1.39 9.12 9.92
N TYR A 15 1.19 8.29 8.89
CA TYR A 15 1.05 6.85 9.05
C TYR A 15 2.30 6.07 8.62
N GLY A 16 3.16 6.61 7.76
CA GLY A 16 4.44 5.97 7.48
C GLY A 16 4.36 4.79 6.49
N VAL A 17 5.51 4.14 6.32
CA VAL A 17 5.60 2.81 5.68
C VAL A 17 5.40 1.74 6.73
N HIS A 18 4.50 0.83 6.43
CA HIS A 18 4.33 -0.43 7.12
C HIS A 18 5.08 -1.54 6.39
N GLY A 19 5.78 -2.40 7.13
CA GLY A 19 6.58 -3.51 6.59
C GLY A 19 8.00 -3.09 6.17
N SER A 20 8.86 -4.10 5.94
CA SER A 20 10.28 -3.94 5.58
C SER A 20 10.59 -4.56 4.21
N ALA A 21 10.32 -5.85 4.05
CA ALA A 21 10.49 -6.54 2.77
C ALA A 21 9.32 -6.23 1.81
N VAL A 22 8.15 -6.00 2.39
CA VAL A 22 6.96 -5.51 1.70
C VAL A 22 6.54 -4.21 2.35
N GLY A 23 7.09 -3.10 1.87
CA GLY A 23 6.73 -1.77 2.35
C GLY A 23 5.43 -1.28 1.72
N VAL A 24 4.45 -0.89 2.53
CA VAL A 24 3.24 -0.20 2.09
C VAL A 24 3.19 1.17 2.74
N ASP A 25 3.16 2.23 1.95
CA ASP A 25 2.94 3.57 2.46
C ASP A 25 1.47 3.84 2.70
N PHE A 26 1.14 4.03 3.97
CA PHE A 26 -0.23 4.29 4.38
C PHE A 26 -0.67 5.72 4.05
N ASP A 27 0.28 6.63 3.79
CA ASP A 27 -0.03 8.02 3.44
C ASP A 27 -0.47 8.20 1.98
N ILE A 28 0.00 7.34 1.05
CA ILE A 28 -0.46 7.36 -0.34
C ILE A 28 -1.30 6.14 -0.72
N CYS A 29 -1.35 5.08 0.08
CA CYS A 29 -2.25 3.96 -0.15
C CYS A 29 -3.69 4.45 -0.16
N ILE A 30 -4.39 4.33 -1.28
CA ILE A 30 -5.78 4.78 -1.41
C ILE A 30 -6.79 3.67 -1.18
N ALA A 31 -6.48 2.62 -0.42
CA ALA A 31 -7.46 1.55 -0.15
C ALA A 31 -8.08 0.91 -1.41
N ASP A 32 -7.31 0.81 -2.50
CA ASP A 32 -7.80 0.24 -3.77
C ASP A 32 -8.04 -1.27 -3.66
N GLY A 33 -7.09 -1.98 -3.03
CA GLY A 33 -7.19 -3.42 -2.77
C GLY A 33 -6.72 -4.35 -3.87
N ILE A 34 -6.24 -3.83 -5.01
CA ILE A 34 -5.65 -4.69 -6.06
C ILE A 34 -4.51 -5.55 -5.52
N CYS A 35 -3.71 -5.04 -4.58
CA CYS A 35 -2.62 -5.78 -3.94
C CYS A 35 -3.09 -7.04 -3.21
N ILE A 36 -4.28 -7.04 -2.61
CA ILE A 36 -4.88 -8.21 -1.96
C ILE A 36 -5.28 -9.22 -3.04
N THR A 37 -5.95 -8.77 -4.11
CA THR A 37 -6.44 -9.63 -5.19
C THR A 37 -5.33 -10.29 -6.00
N VAL A 38 -4.22 -9.59 -6.22
CA VAL A 38 -3.13 -10.05 -7.10
C VAL A 38 -2.03 -10.80 -6.35
N CYS A 39 -2.03 -10.77 -5.02
CA CYS A 39 -1.01 -11.45 -4.24
C CYS A 39 -1.33 -12.95 -4.16
N PRO A 40 -0.51 -13.84 -4.76
CA PRO A 40 -0.81 -15.28 -4.80
C PRO A 40 -0.64 -15.99 -3.45
N VAL A 41 0.00 -15.33 -2.49
CA VAL A 41 0.33 -15.86 -1.16
C VAL A 41 -0.30 -15.04 -0.04
N ASN A 42 -1.30 -14.21 -0.37
CA ASN A 42 -2.08 -13.42 0.58
C ASN A 42 -1.21 -12.61 1.57
N VAL A 43 -0.25 -11.79 1.13
CA VAL A 43 0.57 -10.98 2.06
C VAL A 43 -0.25 -9.94 2.84
N PHE A 44 -1.28 -9.39 2.21
CA PHE A 44 -1.96 -8.19 2.68
C PHE A 44 -3.27 -8.49 3.41
N ASP A 45 -3.50 -7.83 4.53
CA ASP A 45 -4.78 -7.76 5.24
C ASP A 45 -5.39 -6.36 5.15
N ARG A 46 -6.69 -6.25 5.42
CA ARG A 46 -7.37 -4.96 5.58
C ARG A 46 -7.20 -4.49 7.02
N MET A 47 -6.44 -3.43 7.23
CA MET A 47 -6.35 -2.76 8.51
C MET A 47 -7.32 -1.59 8.53
N GLU A 48 -8.31 -1.62 9.42
CA GLU A 48 -9.18 -0.48 9.65
C GLU A 48 -8.38 0.68 10.27
N LEU A 49 -8.62 1.88 9.77
CA LEU A 49 -8.04 3.09 10.30
C LEU A 49 -9.16 4.09 10.64
N PRO A 50 -8.94 4.95 11.66
CA PRO A 50 -9.97 5.89 12.10
C PRO A 50 -10.44 6.79 10.95
N GLY A 51 -11.73 7.12 10.92
CA GLY A 51 -12.39 7.81 9.80
C GLY A 51 -11.83 9.18 9.39
N GLU A 52 -10.86 9.75 10.11
CA GLU A 52 -10.19 11.00 9.72
C GLU A 52 -9.30 10.86 8.47
N GLN A 53 -9.00 9.64 8.04
CA GLN A 53 -8.24 9.36 6.83
C GLN A 53 -8.98 9.67 5.52
N GLU A 54 -10.31 9.87 5.58
CA GLU A 54 -11.10 10.44 4.47
C GLU A 54 -10.50 11.72 3.91
N LYS A 55 -9.79 12.49 4.74
CA LYS A 55 -9.17 13.76 4.33
C LYS A 55 -7.96 13.55 3.41
N MET A 56 -7.25 12.43 3.51
CA MET A 56 -6.03 12.16 2.72
C MET A 56 -6.35 11.55 1.36
N ASP A 57 -7.35 10.66 1.29
CA ASP A 57 -7.76 9.99 0.05
C ASP A 57 -8.74 10.83 -0.79
N LYS A 58 -9.11 12.01 -0.28
CA LYS A 58 -10.17 12.83 -0.86
C LYS A 58 -9.84 13.25 -2.28
N GLY A 59 -10.66 12.81 -3.23
CA GLY A 59 -10.54 13.17 -4.64
C GLY A 59 -9.60 12.28 -5.44
N VAL A 60 -9.03 11.23 -4.85
CA VAL A 60 -8.32 10.19 -5.59
C VAL A 60 -9.29 9.09 -5.97
N THR A 61 -9.29 8.70 -7.24
CA THR A 61 -10.11 7.59 -7.75
C THR A 61 -9.24 6.40 -8.09
N ASN A 62 -9.75 5.19 -7.93
CA ASN A 62 -9.13 4.02 -8.52
C ASN A 62 -9.34 3.94 -10.04
N ASP A 63 -8.80 2.89 -10.67
CA ASP A 63 -8.91 2.64 -12.11
C ASP A 63 -10.36 2.51 -12.62
N SER A 64 -11.32 2.27 -11.71
CA SER A 64 -12.76 2.24 -12.03
C SER A 64 -13.44 3.61 -11.91
N GLY A 65 -12.70 4.68 -11.64
CA GLY A 65 -13.23 6.03 -11.43
C GLY A 65 -14.01 6.20 -10.13
N LYS A 66 -13.94 5.23 -9.21
CA LYS A 66 -14.63 5.28 -7.91
C LYS A 66 -13.67 5.81 -6.85
N ALA A 67 -14.19 6.67 -5.98
CA ALA A 67 -13.50 7.03 -4.74
C ALA A 67 -13.35 5.77 -3.87
N PRO A 68 -12.14 5.40 -3.47
CA PRO A 68 -11.95 4.26 -2.58
C PRO A 68 -12.50 4.52 -1.18
N LEU A 69 -12.80 3.44 -0.46
CA LEU A 69 -13.25 3.52 0.93
C LEU A 69 -12.03 3.84 1.82
N ALA A 70 -11.94 5.08 2.31
CA ALA A 70 -10.82 5.58 3.10
C ALA A 70 -10.75 5.03 4.55
N THR A 71 -11.60 4.09 4.92
CA THR A 71 -11.68 3.55 6.29
C THR A 71 -10.71 2.41 6.55
N TRP A 72 -9.88 2.03 5.57
CA TRP A 72 -8.94 0.91 5.70
C TRP A 72 -7.71 1.08 4.80
N LYS A 73 -6.61 0.42 5.13
CA LYS A 73 -5.40 0.33 4.29
C LYS A 73 -4.91 -1.12 4.18
N ALA A 74 -4.10 -1.38 3.16
CA ALA A 74 -3.52 -2.70 2.93
C ALA A 74 -2.28 -2.87 3.83
N ASP A 75 -2.44 -3.60 4.94
CA ASP A 75 -1.34 -3.89 5.84
C ASP A 75 -0.58 -5.15 5.38
N PRO A 76 0.75 -5.10 5.22
CA PRO A 76 1.56 -6.26 4.84
C PRO A 76 1.78 -7.22 6.03
N ALA A 77 0.70 -7.61 6.72
CA ALA A 77 0.70 -8.41 7.94
C ALA A 77 1.48 -9.74 7.81
N ARG A 78 1.54 -10.30 6.59
CA ARG A 78 2.25 -11.55 6.27
C ARG A 78 3.43 -11.31 5.34
N GLU A 79 4.17 -10.22 5.50
CA GLU A 79 5.32 -9.89 4.63
C GLU A 79 6.37 -11.00 4.51
N LYS A 80 6.48 -11.87 5.52
CA LYS A 80 7.39 -13.03 5.53
C LYS A 80 7.03 -14.10 4.50
N ASP A 81 5.78 -14.13 4.05
CA ASP A 81 5.31 -15.08 3.05
C ASP A 81 5.54 -14.58 1.62
N CYS A 82 6.02 -13.34 1.46
CA CYS A 82 6.24 -12.73 0.17
C CYS A 82 7.26 -13.51 -0.68
N ILE A 83 6.85 -13.89 -1.88
CA ILE A 83 7.70 -14.57 -2.87
C ILE A 83 8.37 -13.61 -3.86
N PHE A 84 8.40 -12.32 -3.54
CA PHE A 84 9.03 -11.26 -4.35
C PHE A 84 8.58 -11.19 -5.82
N CYS A 85 7.34 -11.59 -6.13
CA CYS A 85 6.82 -11.57 -7.50
C CYS A 85 6.54 -10.16 -8.05
N ARG A 86 6.50 -9.13 -7.19
CA ARG A 86 6.28 -7.71 -7.52
C ARG A 86 4.95 -7.37 -8.21
N ALA A 87 4.01 -8.31 -8.29
CA ALA A 87 2.70 -8.07 -8.89
C ALA A 87 1.94 -6.93 -8.20
N CYS A 88 2.00 -6.84 -6.87
CA CYS A 88 1.37 -5.78 -6.08
C CYS A 88 2.08 -4.42 -6.22
N GLU A 89 3.40 -4.39 -6.38
CA GLU A 89 4.18 -3.15 -6.63
C GLU A 89 3.83 -2.55 -8.00
N ILE A 90 3.67 -3.40 -9.03
CA ILE A 90 3.37 -2.95 -10.39
C ILE A 90 1.92 -2.49 -10.54
N GLN A 91 0.97 -3.20 -9.91
CA GLN A 91 -0.46 -2.94 -10.11
C GLN A 91 -1.02 -1.88 -9.16
N CYS A 92 -0.27 -1.42 -8.16
CA CYS A 92 -0.76 -0.36 -7.29
C CYS A 92 -0.89 0.96 -8.08
N PRO A 93 -2.11 1.53 -8.23
CA PRO A 93 -2.33 2.70 -9.10
C PRO A 93 -1.60 3.95 -8.63
N VAL A 94 -1.32 4.03 -7.32
CA VAL A 94 -0.63 5.13 -6.63
C VAL A 94 0.79 4.76 -6.22
N GLN A 95 1.27 3.57 -6.60
CA GLN A 95 2.61 3.07 -6.30
C GLN A 95 2.98 3.15 -4.80
N ALA A 96 2.02 2.84 -3.93
CA ALA A 96 2.18 2.80 -2.47
C ALA A 96 3.04 1.63 -1.97
N ILE A 97 3.38 0.67 -2.82
CA ILE A 97 3.99 -0.60 -2.41
C ILE A 97 5.40 -0.71 -2.98
N LYS A 98 6.37 -1.07 -2.14
CA LYS A 98 7.73 -1.39 -2.55
C LYS A 98 8.15 -2.75 -2.03
N ILE A 99 8.59 -3.63 -2.93
CA ILE A 99 9.18 -4.92 -2.58
C ILE A 99 10.70 -4.82 -2.55
N THR A 100 11.30 -5.19 -1.42
CA THR A 100 12.75 -5.24 -1.21
C THR A 100 13.16 -6.68 -0.92
N GLU A 101 14.02 -7.24 -1.76
CA GLU A 101 14.63 -8.54 -1.51
C GLU A 101 15.70 -8.40 -0.42
N PRO A 102 15.84 -9.39 0.49
CA PRO A 102 16.82 -9.37 1.57
C PRO A 102 18.27 -9.49 1.09
#